data_AF-A0A961QRT8-F1
#
_entry.id   AF-A0A961QRT8-F1
#
_cell.length_a   1.000
_cell.length_b   1.000
_cell.length_c   1.000
_cell.angle_alpha   90.00
_cell.angle_beta   90.00
_cell.angle_gamma   90.00
#
_symmetry.space_group_name_H-M   'P 1'
#
loop_
_entity.id
_entity.type
_entity.pdbx_description
1 polymer ?
#
loop_
_entity_poly.entity_id
_entity_poly.type
_entity_poly.pdbx_seq_one_letter_code
_entity_poly.pdbx_strand_id
1 'polypeptide(L)' 'PEADDPATMVQSARRVLREKFLGADVGISGANFLVADTGATCTVTNEGNAELTTTPPRVHIVTAGIEKIVPSTAHA' A
#
# COMPACT_ATOMS: atom_id res chain seq x y z
N PRO A 1 -4.41 4.55 -29.98
CA PRO A 1 -4.26 3.09 -29.78
C PRO A 1 -5.61 2.48 -29.38
N GLU A 2 -6.04 1.43 -30.09
CA GLU A 2 -7.32 0.76 -29.82
C GLU A 2 -7.38 0.31 -28.37
N ALA A 3 -8.51 0.59 -27.71
CA ALA A 3 -8.70 0.43 -26.27
C ALA A 3 -8.77 -1.04 -25.80
N ASP A 4 -8.55 -2.01 -26.71
CA ASP A 4 -8.78 -3.44 -26.50
C ASP A 4 -7.49 -4.27 -26.35
N ASP A 5 -6.31 -3.65 -26.48
CA ASP A 5 -5.04 -4.31 -26.18
C ASP A 5 -4.68 -4.16 -24.68
N PRO A 6 -4.51 -5.27 -23.92
CA PRO A 6 -4.19 -5.21 -22.49
C PRO A 6 -2.95 -4.37 -22.13
N ALA A 7 -1.91 -4.40 -22.98
CA ALA A 7 -0.69 -3.62 -22.71
C ALA A 7 -0.99 -2.12 -22.78
N THR A 8 -1.74 -1.68 -23.79
CA THR A 8 -2.21 -0.31 -23.94
C THR A 8 -3.08 0.14 -22.77
N MET A 9 -4.00 -0.72 -22.31
CA MET A 9 -4.85 -0.42 -21.15
C MET A 9 -4.02 -0.21 -19.87
N VAL A 10 -3.06 -1.11 -19.61
CA VAL A 10 -2.17 -1.02 -18.45
C VAL A 10 -1.31 0.25 -18.49
N GLN A 11 -0.78 0.62 -19.66
CA GLN A 11 -0.01 1.86 -19.79
C GLN A 11 -0.87 3.11 -19.53
N SER A 12 -2.11 3.13 -20.05
CA SER A 12 -3.06 4.20 -19.77
C SER A 12 -3.36 4.32 -18.28
N ALA A 13 -3.66 3.19 -17.62
CA ALA A 13 -3.91 3.14 -16.19
C ALA A 13 -2.69 3.60 -15.37
N ARG A 14 -1.47 3.15 -15.69
CA ARG A 14 -0.25 3.59 -15.00
C ARG A 14 -0.05 5.10 -15.08
N ARG A 15 -0.24 5.68 -16.26
CA ARG A 15 -0.09 7.13 -16.45
C ARG A 15 -1.06 7.91 -15.55
N VAL A 16 -2.35 7.56 -15.60
CA VAL A 16 -3.39 8.25 -14.84
C VAL A 16 -3.24 8.03 -13.32
N LEU A 17 -2.95 6.79 -12.90
CA LEU A 17 -2.87 6.46 -11.48
C LEU A 17 -1.60 7.01 -10.82
N ARG A 18 -0.48 7.10 -11.54
CA ARG A 18 0.78 7.58 -10.98
C ARG A 18 0.67 9.03 -10.49
N GLU A 19 0.02 9.90 -11.27
CA GLU A 19 -0.23 11.29 -10.87
C GLU A 19 -1.10 11.34 -9.59
N LYS A 20 -2.11 10.47 -9.49
CA LYS A 20 -2.97 10.40 -8.31
C LYS A 20 -2.24 9.90 -7.06
N PHE A 21 -1.43 8.85 -7.18
CA PHE A 21 -0.65 8.31 -6.05
C PHE A 21 0.39 9.32 -5.55
N LEU A 22 1.11 9.98 -6.45
CA LEU A 22 2.15 10.95 -6.08
C LEU A 22 1.58 12.28 -5.57
N GLY A 23 0.36 12.64 -5.98
CA GLY A 23 -0.34 13.84 -5.53
C GLY A 23 -1.21 13.66 -4.29
N ALA A 24 -1.28 12.45 -3.71
CA ALA A 24 -2.13 12.17 -2.57
C ALA A 24 -1.52 12.69 -1.26
N ASP A 25 -2.30 13.41 -0.46
CA ASP A 25 -1.88 13.87 0.87
C ASP A 25 -1.87 12.73 1.91
N VAL A 26 -2.78 11.77 1.74
CA VAL A 26 -3.01 10.68 2.69
C VAL A 26 -3.08 9.34 1.94
N GLY A 27 -2.30 8.38 2.41
CA GLY A 27 -2.38 6.97 2.04
C GLY A 27 -3.12 6.16 3.09
N ILE A 28 -3.99 5.24 2.68
CA ILE A 28 -4.70 4.35 3.60
C ILE A 28 -4.40 2.91 3.19
N SER A 29 -3.91 2.11 4.12
CA SER A 29 -3.65 0.68 3.88
C SER A 29 -4.20 -0.19 4.99
N GLY A 30 -4.30 -1.49 4.69
CA GLY A 30 -4.32 -2.51 5.72
C GLY A 30 -2.92 -2.80 6.28
N ALA A 31 -2.86 -3.83 7.11
CA ALA A 31 -1.64 -4.53 7.48
C ALA A 31 -1.91 -6.03 7.50
N ASN A 32 -0.88 -6.84 7.26
CA ASN A 32 -0.90 -8.26 7.58
C ASN A 32 -0.82 -8.42 9.10
N PHE A 33 0.09 -7.70 9.75
CA PHE A 33 0.21 -7.63 11.20
C PHE A 33 0.86 -6.33 11.67
N LEU A 34 0.63 -6.00 12.94
CA LEU A 34 1.25 -4.88 13.66
C LEU A 34 2.12 -5.44 14.78
N VAL A 35 3.30 -4.86 14.99
CA VAL A 35 4.25 -5.32 16.01
C VAL A 35 4.15 -4.43 17.25
N ALA A 36 3.71 -4.98 18.38
CA ALA A 36 3.36 -4.19 19.56
C ALA A 36 4.56 -3.50 20.24
N ASP A 37 5.74 -4.11 20.22
CA ASP A 37 6.94 -3.58 20.88
C ASP A 37 7.56 -2.37 20.15
N THR A 38 7.45 -2.34 18.84
CA THR A 38 8.08 -1.33 17.96
C THR A 38 7.06 -0.37 17.34
N GLY A 39 5.78 -0.72 17.36
CA GLY A 39 4.73 -0.02 16.63
C GLY A 39 4.83 -0.20 15.10
N ALA A 40 5.65 -1.13 14.62
CA ALA A 40 5.82 -1.35 13.19
C ALA A 40 4.55 -1.93 12.55
N THR A 41 4.28 -1.53 11.30
CA THR A 41 3.27 -2.14 10.43
C THR A 41 3.94 -3.02 9.39
N CYS A 42 3.43 -4.24 9.20
CA CYS A 42 3.93 -5.16 8.17
C CYS A 42 2.85 -5.41 7.12
N THR A 43 3.22 -5.19 5.86
CA THR A 43 2.39 -5.52 4.70
C THR A 43 3.24 -6.30 3.70
N VAL A 44 2.77 -7.47 3.32
CA VAL A 44 3.39 -8.31 2.28
C VAL A 44 2.51 -8.22 1.03
N THR A 45 3.10 -7.78 -0.08
CA THR A 45 2.44 -7.64 -1.39
C THR A 45 3.36 -8.20 -2.47
N ASN A 46 2.78 -8.71 -3.57
CA ASN A 46 3.53 -9.09 -4.76
C ASN A 46 3.29 -8.14 -5.94
N GLU A 47 2.33 -7.22 -5.80
CA GLU A 47 1.88 -6.31 -6.84
C GLU A 47 2.63 -4.98 -6.84
N GLY A 48 3.27 -4.64 -5.72
CA GLY A 48 4.02 -3.39 -5.53
C GLY A 48 3.14 -2.14 -5.37
N ASN A 49 1.83 -2.32 -5.16
CA ASN A 49 0.89 -1.21 -4.99
C ASN A 49 0.84 -0.68 -3.55
N ALA A 50 1.32 -1.47 -2.58
CA ALA A 50 1.39 -1.04 -1.19
C ALA A 50 2.37 0.12 -1.06
N GLU A 51 3.55 0.02 -1.69
CA GLU A 51 4.57 1.07 -1.66
C GLU A 51 4.04 2.39 -2.23
N LEU A 52 3.26 2.34 -3.32
CA LEU A 52 2.62 3.53 -3.90
C LEU A 52 1.57 4.18 -2.98
N THR A 53 1.05 3.41 -2.02
CA THR A 53 0.04 3.87 -1.05
C THR A 53 0.68 4.31 0.26
N THR A 54 1.75 3.67 0.71
CA THR A 54 2.34 3.88 2.05
C THR A 54 3.54 4.82 2.05
N THR A 55 4.24 4.98 0.92
CA THR A 55 5.53 5.72 0.87
C THR A 55 5.41 7.15 0.33
N PRO A 56 4.71 7.42 -0.80
CA PRO A 56 4.59 8.78 -1.32
C PRO A 56 3.77 9.75 -0.46
N PRO A 57 2.58 9.37 0.07
CA PRO A 57 1.75 10.31 0.82
C PRO A 57 2.40 10.77 2.11
N ARG A 58 2.14 12.03 2.49
CA ARG A 58 2.70 12.65 3.72
C ARG A 58 2.17 12.03 5.00
N VAL A 59 0.95 11.50 4.95
CA VAL A 59 0.29 10.83 6.07
C VAL A 59 -0.09 9.43 5.65
N HIS A 60 0.22 8.45 6.49
CA HIS A 60 -0.19 7.06 6.28
C HIS A 60 -1.11 6.62 7.42
N ILE A 61 -2.35 6.25 7.07
CA ILE A 61 -3.33 5.68 7.99
C ILE A 61 -3.35 4.16 7.78
N VAL A 62 -3.10 3.41 8.85
CA VAL A 62 -3.19 1.96 8.85
C VAL A 62 -4.47 1.52 9.54
N THR A 63 -5.27 0.71 8.87
CA THR A 63 -6.47 0.08 9.45
C THR A 63 -6.25 -1.41 9.60
N ALA A 64 -6.25 -1.91 10.84
CA ALA A 64 -6.10 -3.33 11.15
C ALA A 64 -6.99 -3.70 12.34
N GLY A 65 -7.45 -4.95 12.37
CA GLY A 65 -8.14 -5.51 13.52
C GLY A 65 -7.16 -5.85 14.65
N ILE A 66 -7.67 -5.92 15.89
CA ILE A 66 -6.86 -6.22 17.07
C ILE A 66 -6.22 -7.61 17.02
N GLU A 67 -6.83 -8.55 16.29
CA GLU A 67 -6.33 -9.90 16.06
C GLU A 67 -5.04 -9.94 15.25
N LYS A 68 -4.66 -8.84 14.59
CA LYS A 68 -3.45 -8.72 13.79
C LYS A 68 -2.24 -8.23 14.57
N ILE A 69 -2.35 -8.01 15.87
CA ILE A 69 -1.23 -7.53 16.70
C ILE A 69 -0.39 -8.72 17.16
N VAL A 70 0.91 -8.71 16.86
CA VAL A 70 1.89 -9.66 17.41
C VAL A 70 2.68 -9.01 18.56
N PRO A 71 3.12 -9.80 19.58
CA PRO A 71 3.72 -9.21 20.78
C PRO A 71 5.05 -8.50 20.55
N SER A 72 5.89 -9.02 19.65
CA SER A 72 7.23 -8.49 19.42
C SER A 72 7.76 -8.84 18.05
N THR A 73 8.87 -8.22 17.67
CA THR A 73 9.54 -8.48 16.38
C THR A 73 9.96 -9.95 16.23
N ALA A 74 10.21 -10.67 17.32
CA ALA A 74 10.55 -12.10 17.28
C ALA A 74 9.36 -13.01 16.88
N HIS A 75 8.14 -12.50 16.93
CA HIS A 75 6.92 -13.20 16.51
C HIS A 75 6.51 -12.85 15.07
N ALA A 76 7.10 -11.80 14.51
CA ALA A 76 6.90 -11.34 13.13
C ALA A 76 7.78 -12.14 12.17
#